data_AF-A0A9E0TSL3-F1
#
_entry.id   AF-A0A9E0TSL3-F1
#
_cell.length_a   1.000
_cell.length_b   1.000
_cell.length_c   1.000
_cell.angle_alpha   90.00
_cell.angle_beta   90.00
_cell.angle_gamma   90.00
#
_symmetry.space_group_name_H-M   'P 1'
#
loop_
_entity.id
_entity.type
_entity.pdbx_description
1 polymer ?
#
loop_
_entity_poly.entity_id
_entity_poly.type
_entity_poly.pdbx_seq_one_letter_code
_entity_poly.pdbx_strand_id
1 'polypeptide(L)'
;MSHETVEPKTKSLKEVEDVIARAIKKVGAKRENDICRYIPMTSGGYMHHFTLKKMKTKQPSELGAMIEKFIINADRPGMVAPKARAARGSRKRRDQFTFTRNQLERMLHIARLAGDKEMVSVLSPRRSLATCKRELIASIRHNKVEQELWNAYAESVNAQQAIQNSELFNNLTK
;
A
#
# COMPACT_ATOMS: atom_id res chain seq x y z
N MET A 1 12.19 -49.38 -0.80
CA MET A 1 12.55 -48.45 0.29
C MET A 1 11.39 -47.50 0.45
N SER A 2 10.62 -47.69 1.52
CA SER A 2 9.36 -47.00 1.80
C SER A 2 9.65 -45.56 2.19
N HIS A 3 9.18 -44.59 1.40
CA HIS A 3 9.13 -43.19 1.82
C HIS A 3 7.99 -43.05 2.83
N GLU A 4 8.36 -42.99 4.10
CA GLU A 4 7.47 -42.69 5.22
C GLU A 4 6.99 -41.24 5.08
N THR A 5 5.78 -41.07 4.57
CA THR A 5 5.07 -39.79 4.51
C THR A 5 4.65 -39.40 5.92
N VAL A 6 5.45 -38.59 6.60
CA VAL A 6 5.10 -37.99 7.88
C VAL A 6 3.99 -36.96 7.62
N GLU A 7 2.76 -37.33 7.95
CA GLU A 7 1.60 -36.44 7.90
C GLU A 7 1.81 -35.21 8.81
N PRO A 8 1.49 -33.99 8.35
CA PRO A 8 1.60 -32.81 9.19
C PRO A 8 0.43 -32.81 10.18
N LYS A 9 0.68 -33.31 11.40
CA LYS A 9 -0.19 -33.07 12.56
C LYS A 9 -0.47 -31.57 12.63
N THR A 10 -1.73 -31.19 12.48
CA THR A 10 -2.20 -29.81 12.65
C THR A 10 -1.92 -29.38 14.08
N LYS A 11 -0.73 -28.81 14.30
CA LYS A 11 -0.36 -28.23 15.60
C LYS A 11 -1.40 -27.19 15.98
N SER A 12 -2.01 -27.36 17.15
CA SER A 12 -3.03 -26.44 17.66
C SER A 12 -2.43 -25.05 17.85
N LEU A 13 -3.25 -23.99 17.75
CA LEU A 13 -2.80 -22.60 17.95
C LEU A 13 -2.05 -22.44 19.29
N LYS A 14 -2.47 -23.15 20.33
CA LYS A 14 -1.81 -23.16 21.65
C LYS A 14 -0.39 -23.73 21.60
N GLU A 15 -0.18 -24.83 20.87
CA GLU A 15 1.14 -25.47 20.75
C GLU A 15 2.13 -24.58 20.02
N VAL A 16 1.66 -23.81 19.03
CA VAL A 16 2.50 -22.85 18.31
C VAL A 16 2.90 -21.68 19.22
N GLU A 17 1.99 -21.22 20.08
CA GLU A 17 2.31 -20.19 21.07
C GLU A 17 3.36 -20.68 22.08
N ASP A 18 3.26 -21.93 22.54
CA ASP A 18 4.27 -22.54 23.41
C ASP A 18 5.63 -22.67 22.72
N VAL A 19 5.65 -23.04 21.44
CA VAL A 19 6.87 -23.10 20.62
C VAL A 19 7.49 -21.70 20.48
N ILE A 20 6.69 -20.66 20.25
CA ILE A 20 7.14 -19.27 20.18
C ILE A 20 7.72 -18.82 21.53
N ALA A 21 7.06 -19.13 22.65
CA ALA A 21 7.53 -18.78 23.99
C ALA A 21 8.89 -19.43 24.32
N ARG A 22 9.07 -20.71 23.96
CA ARG A 22 10.35 -21.42 24.10
C ARG A 22 11.45 -20.79 23.24
N ALA A 23 11.12 -20.40 22.02
CA ALA A 23 12.05 -19.73 21.11
C ALA A 23 12.50 -18.36 21.64
N ILE A 24 11.57 -17.57 22.18
CA ILE A 24 11.87 -16.28 22.82
C ILE A 24 12.83 -16.47 23.99
N LYS A 25 12.56 -17.46 24.86
CA LYS A 25 13.40 -17.77 26.02
C LYS A 25 14.82 -18.21 25.62
N LYS A 26 14.95 -19.03 24.57
CA LYS A 26 16.25 -19.53 24.09
C LYS A 26 17.11 -18.41 23.48
N VAL A 27 16.49 -17.49 22.76
CA VAL A 27 17.17 -16.38 22.06
C VAL A 27 17.38 -15.16 22.98
N GLY A 28 16.72 -15.11 24.13
CA GLY A 28 16.74 -13.94 25.02
C GLY A 28 16.01 -12.73 24.42
N ALA A 29 15.04 -12.97 23.55
CA ALA A 29 14.22 -11.92 22.94
C ALA A 29 13.22 -11.31 23.94
N LYS A 30 12.87 -10.03 23.77
CA LYS A 30 11.83 -9.38 24.60
C LYS A 30 10.45 -9.40 23.94
N ARG A 31 10.42 -9.45 22.60
CA ARG A 31 9.19 -9.42 21.80
C ARG A 31 9.18 -10.58 20.81
N GLU A 32 7.99 -11.07 20.50
CA GLU A 32 7.77 -12.06 19.42
C GLU A 32 8.30 -11.54 18.06
N ASN A 33 8.35 -10.23 17.86
CA ASN A 33 8.94 -9.66 16.63
C ASN A 33 10.45 -9.87 16.50
N ASP A 34 11.16 -10.20 17.59
CA ASP A 34 12.62 -10.36 17.56
C ASP A 34 13.03 -11.75 17.06
N ILE A 35 12.19 -12.79 17.28
CA ILE A 35 12.46 -14.15 16.77
C ILE A 35 12.45 -14.19 15.24
N CYS A 36 11.79 -13.24 14.60
CA CYS A 36 11.76 -13.05 13.15
C CYS A 36 13.16 -12.92 12.53
N ARG A 37 14.13 -12.36 13.26
CA ARG A 37 15.52 -12.18 12.79
C ARG A 37 16.30 -13.50 12.63
N TYR A 38 15.81 -14.57 13.23
CA TYR A 38 16.46 -15.87 13.27
C TYR A 38 15.83 -16.89 12.31
N ILE A 39 14.78 -16.48 11.60
CA ILE A 39 14.05 -17.34 10.66
C ILE A 39 14.37 -16.87 9.25
N PRO A 40 15.17 -17.64 8.47
CA PRO A 40 15.49 -17.28 7.10
C PRO A 40 14.29 -17.52 6.17
N MET A 41 14.09 -16.60 5.23
CA MET A 41 13.09 -16.75 4.16
C MET A 41 13.76 -17.13 2.84
N THR A 42 13.07 -17.93 2.02
CA THR A 42 13.51 -18.35 0.67
C THR A 42 13.76 -17.18 -0.28
N SER A 43 13.08 -16.06 -0.06
CA SER A 43 13.22 -14.82 -0.85
C SER A 43 14.41 -13.95 -0.46
N GLY A 44 15.24 -14.42 0.47
CA GLY A 44 16.40 -13.72 1.02
C GLY A 44 16.04 -12.83 2.21
N GLY A 45 16.89 -12.80 3.23
CA GLY A 45 16.70 -12.05 4.46
C GLY A 45 15.92 -12.81 5.54
N TYR A 46 15.67 -12.10 6.65
CA TYR A 46 14.92 -12.62 7.78
C TYR A 46 13.40 -12.44 7.58
N MET A 47 12.60 -13.28 8.25
CA MET A 47 11.15 -13.23 8.16
C MET A 47 10.60 -11.88 8.63
N HIS A 48 9.69 -11.26 7.89
CA HIS A 48 9.06 -10.02 8.35
C HIS A 48 7.97 -10.33 9.39
N HIS A 49 7.79 -9.45 10.38
CA HIS A 49 6.76 -9.63 11.43
C HIS A 49 5.33 -9.73 10.88
N PHE A 50 5.03 -9.08 9.75
CA PHE A 50 3.75 -9.27 9.04
C PHE A 50 3.58 -10.70 8.52
N THR A 51 4.65 -11.31 8.02
CA THR A 51 4.65 -12.70 7.58
C THR A 51 4.44 -13.62 8.78
N LEU A 52 5.11 -13.38 9.91
CA LEU A 52 4.88 -14.13 11.14
C LEU A 52 3.40 -14.09 11.56
N LYS A 53 2.81 -12.89 11.62
CA LYS A 53 1.39 -12.72 11.97
C LYS A 53 0.47 -13.44 10.98
N LYS A 54 0.76 -13.38 9.68
CA LYS A 54 0.00 -14.07 8.63
C LYS A 54 0.12 -15.60 8.75
N MET A 55 1.31 -16.12 9.04
CA MET A 55 1.57 -17.55 9.19
C MET A 55 0.91 -18.11 10.45
N LYS A 56 0.88 -17.36 11.55
CA LYS A 56 0.15 -17.75 12.77
C LYS A 56 -1.34 -18.03 12.50
N THR A 57 -1.98 -17.26 11.62
CA THR A 57 -3.40 -17.43 11.28
C THR A 57 -3.64 -18.44 10.16
N LYS A 58 -2.81 -18.46 9.12
CA LYS A 58 -3.05 -19.28 7.92
C LYS A 58 -2.40 -20.66 7.98
N GLN A 59 -1.20 -20.78 8.54
CA GLN A 59 -0.38 -21.99 8.52
C GLN A 59 0.42 -22.13 9.83
N PRO A 60 -0.26 -22.38 10.97
CA PRO A 60 0.39 -22.46 12.28
C PRO A 60 1.40 -23.60 12.37
N SER A 61 1.11 -24.74 11.75
CA SER A 61 1.96 -25.94 11.81
C SER A 61 3.32 -25.75 11.13
N GLU A 62 3.33 -25.09 9.97
CA GLU A 62 4.54 -24.75 9.21
C GLU A 62 5.41 -23.76 9.99
N LEU A 63 4.79 -22.77 10.64
CA LEU A 63 5.49 -21.82 11.50
C LEU A 63 6.18 -22.52 12.68
N GLY A 64 5.50 -23.43 13.35
CA GLY A 64 6.06 -24.21 14.45
C GLY A 64 7.27 -25.04 14.01
N ALA A 65 7.19 -25.70 12.85
CA ALA A 65 8.31 -26.49 12.30
C ALA A 65 9.53 -25.61 11.95
N MET A 66 9.31 -24.41 11.39
CA MET A 66 10.40 -23.47 11.12
C MET A 66 11.08 -22.99 12.40
N ILE A 67 10.30 -22.63 13.43
CA ILE A 67 10.84 -22.19 14.72
C ILE A 67 11.64 -23.32 15.39
N GLU A 68 11.12 -24.55 15.36
CA GLU A 68 11.82 -25.72 15.90
C GLU A 68 13.15 -25.95 15.18
N LYS A 69 13.15 -25.90 13.84
CA LYS A 69 14.34 -26.13 13.02
C LYS A 69 15.42 -25.05 13.22
N PHE A 70 15.06 -23.78 13.18
CA PHE A 70 16.03 -22.68 13.14
C PHE A 70 16.37 -22.07 14.50
N ILE A 71 15.52 -22.25 15.51
CA ILE A 71 15.71 -21.67 16.85
C ILE A 71 15.88 -22.75 17.91
N ILE A 72 14.95 -23.71 18.01
CA ILE A 72 14.97 -24.72 19.10
C ILE A 72 16.12 -25.72 18.90
N ASN A 73 16.30 -26.25 17.68
CA ASN A 73 17.30 -27.28 17.39
C ASN A 73 18.67 -26.70 17.01
N ALA A 74 18.77 -25.39 16.81
CA ALA A 74 20.05 -24.72 16.56
C ALA A 74 20.80 -24.47 17.90
N ASP A 75 22.05 -24.92 18.02
CA ASP A 75 22.89 -24.65 19.19
C ASP A 75 23.24 -23.17 19.34
N ARG A 76 23.44 -22.49 18.21
CA ARG A 76 23.62 -21.03 18.13
C ARG A 76 22.71 -20.49 17.03
N PRO A 77 21.51 -19.98 17.34
CA PRO A 77 20.63 -19.42 16.32
C PRO A 77 21.31 -18.21 15.68
N GLY A 78 21.72 -18.36 14.42
CA GLY A 78 22.40 -17.32 13.65
C GLY A 78 21.43 -16.23 13.24
N MET A 79 21.76 -14.98 13.52
CA MET A 79 20.95 -13.83 13.08
C MET A 79 21.05 -13.72 11.55
N VAL A 80 19.92 -13.80 10.87
CA VAL A 80 19.86 -13.75 9.41
C VAL A 80 20.05 -12.31 8.97
N ALA A 81 21.10 -12.08 8.17
CA ALA A 81 21.37 -10.77 7.61
C ALA A 81 20.17 -10.26 6.78
N PRO A 82 19.78 -8.98 6.90
CA PRO A 82 18.72 -8.41 6.07
C PRO A 82 19.04 -8.58 4.58
N LYS A 83 18.00 -8.82 3.77
CA LYS A 83 18.15 -8.83 2.31
C LYS A 83 18.75 -7.50 1.85
N ALA A 84 19.85 -7.56 1.09
CA ALA A 84 20.43 -6.38 0.48
C ALA A 84 19.34 -5.70 -0.38
N ARG A 85 19.12 -4.40 -0.13
CA ARG A 85 18.20 -3.64 -0.97
C ARG A 85 18.81 -3.63 -2.37
N ALA A 86 17.98 -3.87 -3.38
CA ALA A 86 18.40 -3.65 -4.76
C ALA A 86 19.00 -2.24 -4.85
N ALA A 87 20.11 -2.09 -5.58
CA ALA A 87 20.70 -0.79 -5.83
C ALA A 87 19.59 0.14 -6.31
N ARG A 88 19.27 1.15 -5.50
CA ARG A 88 18.26 2.13 -5.84
C ARG A 88 18.84 2.89 -7.01
N GLY A 89 18.43 2.53 -8.23
CA GLY A 89 18.94 3.14 -9.45
C GLY A 89 18.92 4.67 -9.32
N SER A 90 20.00 5.32 -9.76
CA SER A 90 20.05 6.77 -9.83
C SER A 90 19.04 7.24 -10.88
N ARG A 91 17.83 7.58 -10.45
CA ARG A 91 16.86 8.29 -11.28
C ARG A 91 15.83 9.01 -10.41
N LYS A 92 16.31 9.88 -9.51
CA LYS A 92 15.65 11.19 -9.42
C LYS A 92 16.12 11.93 -10.66
N ARG A 93 15.27 12.06 -11.69
CA ARG A 93 15.52 13.04 -12.75
C ARG A 93 15.62 14.39 -12.05
N ARG A 94 16.84 14.92 -11.94
CA ARG A 94 17.12 16.18 -11.22
C ARG A 94 16.42 17.38 -11.88
N ASP A 95 15.93 17.19 -13.10
CA ASP A 95 15.30 18.21 -13.94
C ASP A 95 13.76 18.30 -13.81
N GLN A 96 13.12 17.48 -12.97
CA GLN A 96 11.68 17.60 -12.77
C GLN A 96 11.39 18.61 -11.65
N PHE A 97 10.91 19.79 -12.03
CA PHE A 97 10.43 20.79 -11.07
C PHE A 97 9.24 20.23 -10.29
N THR A 98 9.40 20.10 -8.97
CA THR A 98 8.30 19.77 -8.07
C THR A 98 7.63 21.06 -7.63
N PHE A 99 6.45 21.35 -8.16
CA PHE A 99 5.65 22.48 -7.70
C PHE A 99 4.91 22.14 -6.41
N THR A 100 4.91 23.08 -5.47
CA THR A 100 4.00 23.05 -4.32
C THR A 100 2.59 23.37 -4.77
N ARG A 101 1.59 22.97 -3.96
CA ARG A 101 0.17 23.24 -4.25
C ARG A 101 -0.11 24.73 -4.54
N ASN A 102 0.45 25.63 -3.73
CA ASN A 102 0.27 27.07 -3.89
C ASN A 102 0.93 27.61 -5.18
N GLN A 103 2.00 26.97 -5.67
CA GLN A 103 2.61 27.33 -6.96
C GLN A 103 1.74 26.88 -8.13
N LEU A 104 1.13 25.69 -8.05
CA LEU A 104 0.17 25.22 -9.05
C LEU A 104 -1.08 26.11 -9.11
N GLU A 105 -1.60 26.53 -7.95
CA GLU A 105 -2.77 27.43 -7.87
C GLU A 105 -2.47 28.81 -8.49
N ARG A 106 -1.29 29.38 -8.21
CA ARG A 106 -0.85 30.64 -8.85
C ARG A 106 -0.66 30.49 -10.35
N MET A 107 -0.08 29.38 -10.80
CA MET A 107 0.11 29.11 -12.23
C MET A 107 -1.22 28.91 -12.95
N LEU A 108 -2.20 28.24 -12.32
CA LEU A 108 -3.56 28.13 -12.84
C LEU A 108 -4.24 29.51 -12.96
N HIS A 109 -4.05 30.40 -11.98
CA HIS A 109 -4.58 31.75 -12.05
C HIS A 109 -3.97 32.55 -13.21
N ILE A 110 -2.65 32.47 -13.39
CA ILE A 110 -1.95 33.12 -14.53
C ILE A 110 -2.45 32.54 -15.86
N ALA A 111 -2.61 31.22 -15.96
CA ALA A 111 -3.12 30.57 -17.17
C ALA A 111 -4.55 31.05 -17.53
N ARG A 112 -5.41 31.25 -16.52
CA ARG A 112 -6.76 31.83 -16.71
C ARG A 112 -6.70 33.26 -17.24
N LEU A 113 -5.82 34.10 -16.68
CA LEU A 113 -5.65 35.49 -17.12
C LEU A 113 -5.05 35.60 -18.53
N ALA A 114 -4.13 34.69 -18.88
CA ALA A 114 -3.52 34.61 -20.20
C ALA A 114 -4.44 34.01 -21.28
N GLY A 115 -5.60 33.46 -20.88
CA GLY A 115 -6.51 32.76 -21.80
C GLY A 115 -5.96 31.43 -22.33
N ASP A 116 -4.93 30.87 -21.69
CA ASP A 116 -4.29 29.61 -22.09
C ASP A 116 -5.16 28.42 -21.64
N LYS A 117 -6.07 28.01 -22.54
CA LYS A 117 -7.03 26.94 -22.29
C LYS A 117 -6.36 25.58 -22.07
N GLU A 118 -5.23 25.33 -22.70
CA GLU A 118 -4.46 24.09 -22.53
C GLU A 118 -3.88 24.03 -21.12
N MET A 119 -3.23 25.11 -20.67
CA MET A 119 -2.65 25.15 -19.33
C MET A 119 -3.72 25.14 -18.23
N VAL A 120 -4.85 25.80 -18.46
CA VAL A 120 -6.00 25.70 -17.57
C VAL A 120 -6.50 24.26 -17.49
N SER A 121 -6.66 23.55 -18.61
CA SER A 121 -7.09 22.13 -18.61
C SER A 121 -6.13 21.21 -17.85
N VAL A 122 -4.82 21.40 -18.03
CA VAL A 122 -3.78 20.57 -17.39
C VAL A 122 -3.65 20.85 -15.89
N LEU A 123 -3.75 22.12 -15.48
CA LEU A 123 -3.55 22.55 -14.10
C LEU A 123 -4.82 22.60 -13.28
N SER A 124 -5.99 22.52 -13.94
CA SER A 124 -7.25 22.52 -13.23
C SER A 124 -7.29 21.31 -12.30
N PRO A 125 -7.64 21.52 -11.01
CA PRO A 125 -7.70 20.43 -10.07
C PRO A 125 -8.74 19.44 -10.56
N ARG A 126 -8.29 18.22 -10.90
CA ARG A 126 -9.17 17.10 -11.21
C ARG A 126 -9.89 16.65 -9.94
N ARG A 127 -10.88 17.43 -9.52
CA ARG A 127 -11.80 17.01 -8.46
C ARG A 127 -12.74 16.00 -9.08
N SER A 128 -12.86 14.83 -8.45
CA SER A 128 -13.89 13.88 -8.86
C SER A 128 -15.26 14.48 -8.59
N LEU A 129 -16.24 14.17 -9.44
CA LEU A 129 -17.62 14.63 -9.26
C LEU A 129 -18.15 14.29 -7.86
N ALA A 130 -17.78 13.13 -7.32
CA ALA A 130 -18.14 12.72 -5.97
C ALA A 130 -17.59 13.65 -4.87
N THR A 131 -16.41 14.25 -5.08
CA THR A 131 -15.82 15.22 -4.16
C THR A 131 -16.50 16.58 -4.30
N CYS A 132 -16.70 17.07 -5.53
CA CYS A 132 -17.44 18.31 -5.78
C CYS A 132 -18.85 18.27 -5.18
N LYS A 133 -19.59 17.15 -5.35
CA LYS A 133 -20.92 16.97 -4.75
C LYS A 133 -20.89 17.08 -3.23
N ARG A 134 -19.93 16.41 -2.57
CA ARG A 134 -19.81 16.44 -1.10
C ARG A 134 -19.46 17.82 -0.57
N GLU A 135 -18.52 18.51 -1.22
CA GLU A 135 -18.10 19.86 -0.84
C GLU A 135 -19.20 20.90 -1.08
N LEU A 136 -19.94 20.79 -2.20
CA LEU A 136 -21.07 21.68 -2.49
C LEU A 136 -22.22 21.49 -1.48
N ILE A 137 -22.56 20.24 -1.14
CA ILE A 137 -23.56 19.95 -0.09
C ILE A 137 -23.11 20.50 1.27
N ALA A 138 -21.82 20.38 1.60
CA ALA A 138 -21.28 20.96 2.83
C ALA A 138 -21.36 22.49 2.82
N SER A 139 -21.03 23.14 1.71
CA SER A 139 -21.10 24.59 1.54
C SER A 139 -22.55 25.10 1.73
N ILE A 140 -23.52 24.42 1.12
CA ILE A 140 -24.96 24.71 1.29
C ILE A 140 -25.40 24.54 2.75
N ARG A 141 -24.99 23.46 3.42
CA ARG A 141 -25.30 23.23 4.84
C ARG A 141 -24.76 24.32 5.76
N HIS A 142 -23.64 24.93 5.38
CA HIS A 142 -23.02 26.03 6.11
C HIS A 142 -23.47 27.42 5.64
N ASN A 143 -24.48 27.50 4.75
CA ASN A 143 -24.95 28.75 4.13
C ASN A 143 -23.82 29.58 3.49
N LYS A 144 -22.82 28.90 2.91
CA LYS A 144 -21.75 29.53 2.14
C LYS A 144 -22.01 29.28 0.65
N VAL A 145 -21.86 30.33 -0.15
CA VAL A 145 -21.94 30.24 -1.61
C VAL A 145 -20.52 30.36 -2.14
N GLU A 146 -19.94 29.24 -2.55
CA GLU A 146 -18.64 29.22 -3.20
C GLU A 146 -18.83 29.05 -4.71
N GLN A 147 -18.74 30.15 -5.45
CA GLN A 147 -18.93 30.19 -6.90
C GLN A 147 -17.95 29.25 -7.63
N GLU A 148 -16.73 29.09 -7.12
CA GLU A 148 -15.73 28.20 -7.70
C GLU A 148 -16.10 26.72 -7.55
N LEU A 149 -16.74 26.31 -6.44
CA LEU A 149 -17.22 24.94 -6.25
C LEU A 149 -18.36 24.61 -7.22
N TRP A 150 -19.26 25.58 -7.44
CA TRP A 150 -20.33 25.43 -8.42
C TRP A 150 -19.79 25.29 -9.84
N ASN A 151 -18.86 26.16 -10.24
CA ASN A 151 -18.25 26.11 -11.56
C ASN A 151 -17.50 24.78 -11.78
N ALA A 152 -16.72 24.34 -10.79
CA ALA A 152 -16.03 23.04 -10.84
C ALA A 152 -17.01 21.85 -10.92
N TYR A 153 -18.14 21.92 -10.22
CA TYR A 153 -19.21 20.92 -10.31
C TYR A 153 -19.83 20.90 -11.71
N ALA A 154 -20.22 22.05 -12.25
CA ALA A 154 -20.84 22.16 -13.57
C ALA A 154 -19.90 21.68 -14.68
N GLU A 155 -18.62 22.06 -14.64
CA GLU A 155 -17.60 21.57 -15.57
C GLU A 155 -17.42 20.04 -15.47
N SER A 156 -17.41 19.50 -14.25
CA SER A 156 -17.26 18.04 -14.03
C SER A 156 -18.47 17.24 -14.54
N VAL A 157 -19.68 17.78 -14.39
CA VAL A 157 -20.92 17.17 -14.92
C VAL A 157 -20.92 17.20 -16.45
N ASN A 158 -20.57 18.34 -17.06
CA ASN A 158 -20.47 18.48 -18.50
C ASN A 158 -19.41 17.55 -19.10
N ALA A 159 -18.25 17.41 -18.44
CA ALA A 159 -17.21 16.49 -18.86
C ALA A 159 -17.68 15.02 -18.81
N GLN A 160 -18.42 14.61 -17.77
CA GLN A 160 -18.99 13.26 -17.69
C GLN A 160 -20.06 13.00 -18.75
N GLN A 161 -20.93 13.97 -19.03
CA GLN A 161 -21.93 13.86 -20.10
C GLN A 161 -21.28 13.77 -21.48
N ALA A 162 -20.21 14.53 -21.73
CA ALA A 162 -19.45 14.45 -22.98
C ALA A 162 -18.82 13.07 -23.17
N ILE A 163 -18.24 12.49 -22.11
CA ILE A 163 -17.68 11.12 -22.14
C ILE A 163 -18.80 10.11 -22.43
N GLN A 164 -19.92 10.18 -21.71
CA GLN A 164 -21.05 9.26 -21.90
C GLN A 164 -21.65 9.34 -23.31
N ASN A 165 -21.79 10.54 -23.87
CA ASN A 165 -22.26 10.75 -25.24
C ASN A 165 -21.26 10.19 -26.28
N SER A 166 -19.96 10.34 -26.03
CA SER A 166 -18.91 9.77 -26.90
C SER A 166 -18.89 8.23 -26.85
N GLU A 167 -19.14 7.63 -25.69
CA GLU A 167 -19.23 6.18 -25.53
C GLU A 167 -20.48 5.62 -26.22
N LEU A 168 -21.61 6.32 -26.15
CA LEU A 168 -22.83 5.96 -26.87
C LEU A 168 -22.62 5.97 -28.39
N PHE A 169 -21.97 7.01 -28.92
CA PHE A 169 -21.69 7.13 -30.36
C PHE A 169 -20.74 6.02 -30.87
N ASN A 170 -19.72 5.67 -30.09
CA ASN A 170 -18.79 4.59 -30.42
C ASN A 170 -19.42 3.19 -30.36
N ASN A 171 -20.50 3.01 -29.60
CA ASN A 171 -21.24 1.74 -29.54
C ASN A 171 -22.27 1.59 -30.67
N LEU A 172 -22.65 2.68 -31.35
CA LEU A 172 -23.56 2.69 -32.50
C LEU A 172 -22.84 2.48 -33.85
N THR A 173 -21.51 2.59 -33.86
CA THR A 173 -20.66 2.47 -35.06
C THR A 173 -19.87 1.16 -35.14
N LYS A 174 -20.17 0.21 -34.24
CA LYS A 174 -19.73 -1.20 -34.29
C LYS A 174 -20.91 -2.09 -34.64
#